data_AF-A0A177VE18-F1
#
_entry.id   AF-A0A177VE18-F1
#
_cell.length_a   1.000
_cell.length_b   1.000
_cell.length_c   1.000
_cell.angle_alpha   90.00
_cell.angle_beta   90.00
_cell.angle_gamma   90.00
#
_symmetry.space_group_name_H-M   'P 1'
#
loop_
_entity.id
_entity.type
_entity.pdbx_description
1 polymer ?
#
loop_
_entity_poly.entity_id
_entity_poly.type
_entity_poly.pdbx_seq_one_letter_code
_entity_poly.pdbx_strand_id
1 'polypeptide(L)'
;MSKTTDRYSELDRKFADRFDQLSQTEKALLGLPYIANDPPLITARLRARRLLYRFNHSQVSPTDPPALQPGERAQGVGASADDTSSANRGVEFDAMGPERRAILADLLGVEVSTLARVEIEPPFFCDYGTNIHLGDSFAANTNVTILDCADVHIGTGTVFGPFVQLYGGTHSTAIAEREHGLERALPIKVGSNCWLGGCTVVNAGVSIGNNCTIGCNSVVTRDIPDNSIAVGSPARVIRTLEAWELPRGAEGWEVAAKGLGREAQAASSKE
;
A
#
# COMPACT_ATOMS: atom_id res chain seq x y z
N MET A 1 -14.68 -26.01 -1.64
CA MET A 1 -14.95 -24.89 -0.73
C MET A 1 -14.15 -23.68 -1.20
N SER A 2 -14.56 -22.44 -0.88
CA SER A 2 -13.73 -21.27 -1.18
C SER A 2 -12.42 -21.40 -0.39
N LYS A 3 -11.25 -21.15 -1.00
CA LYS A 3 -9.94 -21.21 -0.33
C LYS A 3 -9.91 -20.36 0.96
N THR A 4 -10.74 -19.33 1.05
CA THR A 4 -10.87 -18.47 2.24
C THR A 4 -11.56 -19.17 3.41
N THR A 5 -12.60 -19.98 3.16
CA THR A 5 -13.29 -20.74 4.21
C THR A 5 -12.35 -21.78 4.84
N ASP A 6 -11.55 -22.44 4.01
CA ASP A 6 -10.57 -23.43 4.47
C ASP A 6 -9.51 -22.77 5.36
N ARG A 7 -9.08 -21.54 5.03
CA ARG A 7 -8.17 -20.74 5.86
C ARG A 7 -8.77 -20.41 7.23
N TYR A 8 -10.04 -20.01 7.31
CA TYR A 8 -10.70 -19.76 8.60
C TYR A 8 -10.75 -21.02 9.45
N SER A 9 -11.16 -22.16 8.88
CA SER A 9 -11.21 -23.43 9.61
C SER A 9 -9.84 -23.94 10.05
N GLU A 10 -8.77 -23.60 9.34
CA GLU A 10 -7.40 -23.86 9.78
C GLU A 10 -7.01 -22.98 10.98
N LEU A 11 -7.28 -21.69 10.92
CA LEU A 11 -7.00 -20.75 12.02
C LEU A 11 -7.80 -21.10 13.27
N ASP A 12 -9.09 -21.41 13.12
CA ASP A 12 -9.97 -21.79 14.23
C ASP A 12 -9.45 -23.03 14.95
N ARG A 13 -8.99 -24.05 14.21
CA ARG A 13 -8.36 -25.25 14.78
C ARG A 13 -7.01 -24.93 15.45
N LYS A 14 -6.19 -24.10 14.81
CA LYS A 14 -4.85 -23.75 15.30
C LYS A 14 -4.88 -23.03 16.65
N PHE A 15 -5.91 -22.21 16.89
CA PHE A 15 -6.02 -21.39 18.10
C PHE A 15 -7.14 -21.81 19.05
N ALA A 16 -7.79 -22.95 18.82
CA ALA A 16 -8.92 -23.44 19.61
C ALA A 16 -8.61 -23.43 21.13
N ASP A 17 -7.45 -23.94 21.53
CA ASP A 17 -7.07 -24.12 22.94
C ASP A 17 -6.88 -22.81 23.72
N ARG A 18 -6.73 -21.69 23.01
CA ARG A 18 -6.47 -20.37 23.59
C ARG A 18 -7.52 -19.33 23.20
N PHE A 19 -8.53 -19.69 22.42
CA PHE A 19 -9.50 -18.74 21.86
C PHE A 19 -10.14 -17.84 22.92
N ASP A 20 -10.55 -18.40 24.05
CA ASP A 20 -11.21 -17.65 25.12
C ASP A 20 -10.26 -16.75 25.93
N GLN A 21 -8.95 -16.95 25.81
CA GLN A 21 -7.92 -16.17 26.50
C GLN A 21 -7.47 -14.95 25.68
N LEU A 22 -7.78 -14.92 24.39
CA LEU A 22 -7.40 -13.85 23.49
C LEU A 22 -8.37 -12.68 23.59
N SER A 23 -7.82 -11.47 23.63
CA SER A 23 -8.56 -10.23 23.43
C SER A 23 -9.16 -10.17 22.02
N GLN A 24 -10.15 -9.30 21.81
CA GLN A 24 -10.76 -9.12 20.48
C GLN A 24 -9.74 -8.56 19.46
N THR A 25 -8.79 -7.74 19.92
CA THR A 25 -7.66 -7.27 19.11
C THR A 25 -6.77 -8.42 18.64
N GLU A 26 -6.36 -9.32 19.53
CA GLU A 26 -5.56 -10.48 19.15
C GLU A 26 -6.33 -11.41 18.21
N LYS A 27 -7.64 -11.61 18.45
CA LYS A 27 -8.49 -12.39 17.56
C LYS A 27 -8.53 -11.82 16.14
N ALA A 28 -8.71 -10.50 16.01
CA ALA A 28 -8.70 -9.82 14.72
C ALA A 28 -7.38 -10.02 13.97
N LEU A 29 -6.24 -9.76 14.63
CA LEU A 29 -4.91 -9.91 14.03
C LEU A 29 -4.60 -11.36 13.62
N LEU A 30 -5.14 -12.34 14.36
CA LEU A 30 -4.97 -13.76 14.06
C LEU A 30 -5.98 -14.32 13.04
N GLY A 31 -6.95 -13.51 12.60
CA GLY A 31 -8.01 -13.90 11.67
C GLY A 31 -9.08 -14.82 12.26
N LEU A 32 -9.20 -14.83 13.59
CA LEU A 32 -10.24 -15.51 14.33
C LEU A 32 -11.53 -14.66 14.34
N PRO A 33 -12.71 -15.24 14.61
CA PRO A 33 -13.92 -14.44 14.79
C PRO A 33 -13.73 -13.46 15.95
N TYR A 34 -14.02 -12.18 15.70
CA TYR A 34 -13.92 -11.14 16.73
C TYR A 34 -15.14 -10.22 16.73
N ILE A 35 -15.39 -9.61 17.88
CA ILE A 35 -16.45 -8.62 18.10
C ILE A 35 -15.86 -7.25 17.75
N ALA A 36 -16.20 -6.73 16.57
CA ALA A 36 -15.62 -5.48 16.10
C ALA A 36 -15.98 -4.26 16.95
N ASN A 37 -17.09 -4.32 17.69
CA ASN A 37 -17.55 -3.27 18.60
C ASN A 37 -16.97 -3.38 20.03
N ASP A 38 -15.94 -4.18 20.24
CA ASP A 38 -15.19 -4.22 21.50
C ASP A 38 -14.61 -2.82 21.83
N PRO A 39 -14.72 -2.33 23.08
CA PRO A 39 -14.34 -0.95 23.41
C PRO A 39 -12.88 -0.58 23.06
N PRO A 40 -11.85 -1.43 23.28
CA PRO A 40 -10.50 -1.20 22.77
C PRO A 40 -10.44 -0.96 21.25
N LEU A 41 -11.12 -1.78 20.45
CA LEU A 41 -11.15 -1.65 19.00
C LEU A 41 -11.85 -0.36 18.57
N ILE A 42 -12.96 0.00 19.22
CA ILE A 42 -13.65 1.29 18.97
C ILE A 42 -12.72 2.46 19.29
N THR A 43 -12.05 2.44 20.44
CA THR A 43 -11.11 3.50 20.85
C THR A 43 -10.00 3.67 19.81
N ALA A 44 -9.43 2.57 19.32
CA ALA A 44 -8.38 2.61 18.31
C ALA A 44 -8.88 3.19 16.97
N ARG A 45 -10.06 2.76 16.48
CA ARG A 45 -10.65 3.35 15.26
C ARG A 45 -11.01 4.83 15.42
N LEU A 46 -11.50 5.24 16.58
CA LEU A 46 -11.81 6.66 16.84
C LEU A 46 -10.54 7.52 16.89
N ARG A 47 -9.43 6.99 17.41
CA ARG A 47 -8.12 7.64 17.32
C ARG A 47 -7.71 7.83 15.86
N ALA A 48 -7.74 6.76 15.07
CA ALA A 48 -7.39 6.81 13.65
C ALA A 48 -8.23 7.82 12.88
N ARG A 49 -9.56 7.83 13.06
CA ARG A 49 -10.49 8.78 12.42
C ARG A 49 -10.16 10.25 12.72
N ARG A 50 -9.76 10.57 13.96
CA ARG A 50 -9.36 11.94 14.33
C ARG A 50 -8.07 12.36 13.61
N LEU A 51 -7.10 11.45 13.52
CA LEU A 51 -5.84 11.70 12.82
C LEU A 51 -6.05 11.79 11.31
N LEU A 52 -6.86 10.91 10.72
CA LEU A 52 -7.25 10.96 9.32
C LEU A 52 -7.97 12.26 8.97
N TYR A 53 -8.86 12.76 9.85
CA TYR A 53 -9.49 14.06 9.64
C TYR A 53 -8.43 15.17 9.53
N ARG A 54 -7.44 15.20 10.44
CA ARG A 54 -6.36 16.19 10.39
C ARG A 54 -5.48 16.01 9.15
N PHE A 55 -5.11 14.77 8.81
CA PHE A 55 -4.32 14.46 7.63
C PHE A 55 -5.02 14.95 6.36
N ASN A 56 -6.30 14.61 6.19
CA ASN A 56 -7.08 14.91 4.99
C ASN A 56 -7.44 16.39 4.82
N HIS A 57 -7.37 17.18 5.89
CA HIS A 57 -7.62 18.63 5.87
C HIS A 57 -6.37 19.46 6.11
N SER A 58 -5.18 18.83 6.12
CA SER A 58 -3.91 19.55 6.24
C SER A 58 -3.63 20.33 4.96
N GLN A 59 -3.03 21.53 5.10
CA GLN A 59 -2.64 22.33 3.94
C GLN A 59 -1.48 21.67 3.20
N VAL A 60 -1.38 21.95 1.90
CA VAL A 60 -0.17 21.64 1.13
C VAL A 60 0.99 22.50 1.66
N SER A 61 2.23 22.03 1.53
CA SER A 61 3.36 22.54 2.31
C SER A 61 3.49 24.07 2.21
N PRO A 62 3.81 24.79 3.31
CA PRO A 62 4.07 26.23 3.26
C PRO A 62 5.25 26.61 2.34
N THR A 63 6.09 25.62 1.98
CA THR A 63 7.21 25.76 1.06
C THR A 63 6.83 25.50 -0.40
N ASP A 64 5.54 25.30 -0.70
CA ASP A 64 5.09 25.08 -2.05
C ASP A 64 5.44 26.28 -2.95
N PRO A 65 5.84 26.02 -4.20
CA PRO A 65 6.01 27.09 -5.17
C PRO A 65 4.70 27.88 -5.31
N PRO A 66 4.78 29.19 -5.61
CA PRO A 66 3.60 30.02 -5.78
C PRO A 66 2.64 29.40 -6.80
N ALA A 67 1.34 29.51 -6.53
CA ALA A 67 0.30 28.95 -7.40
C ALA A 67 0.49 29.44 -8.84
N LEU A 68 0.43 28.52 -9.80
CA LEU A 68 0.42 28.86 -11.22
C LEU A 68 -0.77 29.77 -11.51
N GLN A 69 -0.53 30.85 -12.24
CA GLN A 69 -1.62 31.70 -12.70
C GLN A 69 -2.43 31.00 -13.81
N PRO A 70 -3.73 31.31 -13.97
CA PRO A 70 -4.53 30.77 -15.06
C PRO A 70 -3.87 30.99 -16.42
N GLY A 71 -3.59 29.90 -17.14
CA GLY A 71 -2.94 29.93 -18.46
C GLY A 71 -1.43 29.72 -18.44
N GLU A 72 -0.79 29.77 -17.27
CA GLU A 72 0.59 29.33 -17.11
C GLU A 72 0.65 27.80 -17.15
N ARG A 73 1.57 27.26 -17.92
CA ARG A 73 1.96 25.84 -17.82
C ARG A 73 3.17 25.78 -16.92
N ALA A 74 3.25 24.76 -16.06
CA ALA A 74 4.48 24.44 -15.37
C ALA A 74 5.61 24.33 -16.41
N GLN A 75 6.59 25.23 -16.35
CA GLN A 75 7.78 25.10 -17.17
C GLN A 75 8.57 23.95 -16.58
N GLY A 76 8.65 22.82 -17.29
CA GLY A 76 9.54 21.74 -16.91
C GLY A 76 10.96 22.30 -16.84
N VAL A 77 11.71 21.94 -15.79
CA VAL A 77 13.16 22.12 -15.79
C VAL A 77 13.66 21.37 -17.03
N GLY A 78 14.19 22.09 -18.02
CA GLY A 78 14.65 21.49 -19.26
C GLY A 78 15.69 20.42 -18.92
N ALA A 79 15.38 19.16 -19.22
CA ALA A 79 16.37 18.09 -19.15
C ALA A 79 17.45 18.40 -20.20
N SER A 80 18.54 19.04 -19.77
CA SER A 80 19.75 19.08 -20.55
C SER A 80 20.19 17.63 -20.80
N ALA A 81 20.48 17.27 -22.04
CA ALA A 81 20.86 15.91 -22.43
C ALA A 81 22.11 15.38 -21.69
N ASP A 82 22.88 16.29 -21.06
CA ASP A 82 24.09 15.97 -20.29
C ASP A 82 23.83 15.79 -18.78
N ASP A 83 22.59 15.97 -18.31
CA ASP A 83 22.25 15.85 -16.88
C ASP A 83 21.11 14.85 -16.64
N THR A 84 21.29 13.63 -17.14
CA THR A 84 20.38 12.50 -16.88
C THR A 84 20.49 11.95 -15.44
N SER A 85 21.31 12.58 -14.59
CA SER A 85 21.52 12.20 -13.19
C SER A 85 20.61 12.96 -12.20
N SER A 86 19.94 14.03 -12.67
CA SER A 86 19.28 15.03 -11.82
C SER A 86 17.76 15.11 -11.97
N ALA A 87 17.12 14.33 -12.86
CA ALA A 87 15.67 14.41 -13.12
C ALA A 87 14.76 14.20 -11.90
N ASN A 88 15.30 13.77 -10.75
CA ASN A 88 14.61 13.74 -9.45
C ASN A 88 15.51 14.16 -8.26
N ARG A 89 16.67 14.80 -8.49
CA ARG A 89 17.65 15.16 -7.44
C ARG A 89 17.88 16.66 -7.24
N GLY A 90 17.06 17.51 -7.86
CA GLY A 90 17.28 18.97 -7.86
C GLY A 90 16.15 19.84 -7.29
N VAL A 91 14.99 19.26 -6.97
CA VAL A 91 13.89 20.00 -6.33
C VAL A 91 13.42 19.17 -5.14
N GLU A 92 13.71 19.61 -3.93
CA GLU A 92 13.11 19.10 -2.70
C GLU A 92 11.63 19.48 -2.69
N PHE A 93 10.82 18.81 -3.53
CA PHE A 93 9.38 18.97 -3.49
C PHE A 93 8.84 18.09 -2.36
N ASP A 94 8.72 18.69 -1.18
CA ASP A 94 8.04 18.05 -0.05
C ASP A 94 6.53 18.25 -0.15
N ALA A 95 5.87 17.40 -0.95
CA ALA A 95 4.41 17.42 -1.10
C ALA A 95 3.66 17.18 0.23
N MET A 96 4.28 16.48 1.18
CA MET A 96 3.67 16.14 2.47
C MET A 96 3.83 17.29 3.47
N GLY A 97 4.97 17.96 3.50
CA GLY A 97 5.36 18.89 4.54
C GLY A 97 5.56 18.22 5.91
N PRO A 98 6.18 18.93 6.87
CA PRO A 98 6.48 18.40 8.19
C PRO A 98 5.22 18.11 9.02
N GLU A 99 4.16 18.92 8.90
CA GLU A 99 2.91 18.73 9.63
C GLU A 99 2.21 17.43 9.24
N ARG A 100 1.98 17.21 7.94
CA ARG A 100 1.28 16.01 7.46
C ARG A 100 2.09 14.75 7.75
N ARG A 101 3.42 14.82 7.64
CA ARG A 101 4.31 13.71 8.04
C ARG A 101 4.21 13.38 9.52
N ALA A 102 4.15 14.38 10.39
CA ALA A 102 3.98 14.15 11.83
C ALA A 102 2.61 13.49 12.14
N ILE A 103 1.53 13.94 11.47
CA ILE A 103 0.21 13.32 11.62
C ILE A 103 0.21 11.87 11.12
N LEU A 104 0.85 11.60 9.98
CA LEU A 104 0.97 10.25 9.43
C LEU A 104 1.79 9.33 10.34
N ALA A 105 2.90 9.83 10.88
CA ALA A 105 3.73 9.10 11.83
C ALA A 105 2.94 8.70 13.09
N ASP A 106 2.16 9.62 13.65
CA ASP A 106 1.25 9.32 14.76
C ASP A 106 0.20 8.29 14.32
N LEU A 107 -0.46 8.47 13.17
CA LEU A 107 -1.46 7.53 12.65
C LEU A 107 -0.92 6.09 12.56
N LEU A 108 0.26 5.93 11.98
CA LEU A 108 0.92 4.63 11.79
C LEU A 108 1.63 4.11 13.05
N GLY A 109 1.85 4.96 14.06
CA GLY A 109 2.58 4.61 15.28
C GLY A 109 4.08 4.40 15.05
N VAL A 110 4.69 5.20 14.18
CA VAL A 110 6.12 5.09 13.81
C VAL A 110 6.87 6.40 14.01
N GLU A 111 8.20 6.34 14.00
CA GLU A 111 9.05 7.53 14.02
C GLU A 111 8.96 8.30 12.70
N VAL A 112 8.85 9.64 12.77
CA VAL A 112 8.71 10.51 11.59
C VAL A 112 9.85 10.31 10.57
N SER A 113 11.06 10.00 11.05
CA SER A 113 12.24 9.76 10.21
C SER A 113 12.10 8.59 9.25
N THR A 114 11.25 7.61 9.56
CA THR A 114 10.97 6.45 8.70
C THR A 114 10.11 6.82 7.48
N LEU A 115 9.49 8.00 7.48
CA LEU A 115 8.57 8.46 6.43
C LEU A 115 9.21 9.48 5.47
N ALA A 116 10.54 9.58 5.46
CA ALA A 116 11.26 10.56 4.65
C ALA A 116 10.98 10.44 3.14
N ARG A 117 10.69 9.23 2.64
CA ARG A 117 10.37 8.96 1.22
C ARG A 117 8.97 8.37 1.03
N VAL A 118 8.06 8.70 1.96
CA VAL A 118 6.65 8.32 1.90
C VAL A 118 5.82 9.53 1.50
N GLU A 119 5.02 9.36 0.45
CA GLU A 119 4.10 10.37 -0.07
C GLU A 119 2.71 9.76 -0.19
N ILE A 120 1.72 10.36 0.47
CA ILE A 120 0.33 9.91 0.41
C ILE A 120 -0.54 11.13 0.13
N GLU A 121 -1.13 11.16 -1.05
CA GLU A 121 -2.00 12.25 -1.47
C GLU A 121 -3.36 12.15 -0.76
N PRO A 122 -3.79 13.21 -0.05
CA PRO A 122 -5.11 13.25 0.55
C PRO A 122 -6.25 13.22 -0.50
N PRO A 123 -7.44 12.70 -0.15
CA PRO A 123 -7.75 12.06 1.11
C PRO A 123 -7.25 10.59 1.16
N PHE A 124 -6.84 10.17 2.34
CA PHE A 124 -6.48 8.79 2.70
C PHE A 124 -7.46 8.24 3.73
N PHE A 125 -7.68 6.93 3.73
CA PHE A 125 -8.59 6.25 4.67
C PHE A 125 -7.98 4.95 5.20
N CYS A 126 -8.11 4.71 6.50
CA CYS A 126 -7.83 3.43 7.14
C CYS A 126 -8.71 3.20 8.38
N ASP A 127 -8.70 1.98 8.93
CA ASP A 127 -9.46 1.67 10.14
C ASP A 127 -8.67 2.01 11.42
N TYR A 128 -7.41 1.57 11.50
CA TYR A 128 -6.57 1.68 12.69
C TYR A 128 -5.31 2.51 12.46
N GLY A 129 -4.72 2.41 11.26
CA GLY A 129 -3.44 3.01 10.90
C GLY A 129 -2.23 2.20 11.40
N THR A 130 -2.26 1.75 12.65
CA THR A 130 -1.13 1.06 13.31
C THR A 130 -0.82 -0.33 12.77
N ASN A 131 -1.71 -0.92 11.98
CA ASN A 131 -1.49 -2.23 11.35
C ASN A 131 -0.96 -2.10 9.91
N ILE A 132 -0.66 -0.87 9.47
CA ILE A 132 -0.09 -0.60 8.14
C ILE A 132 1.42 -0.45 8.28
N HIS A 133 2.15 -1.31 7.57
CA HIS A 133 3.61 -1.35 7.58
C HIS A 133 4.14 -0.99 6.19
N LEU A 134 4.83 0.15 6.11
CA LEU A 134 5.42 0.65 4.87
C LEU A 134 6.93 0.36 4.84
N GLY A 135 7.45 0.04 3.65
CA GLY A 135 8.88 0.05 3.38
C GLY A 135 9.46 1.47 3.29
N ASP A 136 10.76 1.57 2.99
CA ASP A 136 11.52 2.82 3.04
C ASP A 136 11.02 3.91 2.08
N SER A 137 10.29 3.53 1.03
CA SER A 137 9.63 4.45 0.12
C SER A 137 8.30 3.91 -0.38
N PHE A 138 7.32 4.80 -0.48
CA PHE A 138 5.96 4.48 -0.90
C PHE A 138 5.28 5.74 -1.44
N ALA A 139 4.55 5.62 -2.54
CA ALA A 139 3.74 6.70 -3.07
C ALA A 139 2.29 6.25 -3.26
N ALA A 140 1.32 7.02 -2.78
CA ALA A 140 -0.09 6.76 -2.96
C ALA A 140 -0.80 8.00 -3.50
N ASN A 141 -1.57 7.81 -4.57
CA ASN A 141 -2.42 8.86 -5.10
C ASN A 141 -3.72 9.01 -4.26
N THR A 142 -4.59 9.93 -4.66
CA THR A 142 -5.81 10.30 -3.93
C THR A 142 -6.74 9.12 -3.65
N ASN A 143 -7.53 9.23 -2.59
CA ASN A 143 -8.64 8.34 -2.24
C ASN A 143 -8.23 6.87 -2.02
N VAL A 144 -6.98 6.62 -1.63
CA VAL A 144 -6.55 5.28 -1.23
C VAL A 144 -7.20 4.90 0.10
N THR A 145 -7.70 3.66 0.16
CA THR A 145 -8.36 3.10 1.35
C THR A 145 -7.69 1.79 1.76
N ILE A 146 -7.26 1.68 3.02
CA ILE A 146 -6.63 0.48 3.58
C ILE A 146 -7.37 0.08 4.85
N LEU A 147 -8.25 -0.91 4.78
CA LEU A 147 -8.95 -1.45 5.95
C LEU A 147 -8.04 -2.45 6.68
N ASP A 148 -7.24 -1.92 7.59
CA ASP A 148 -6.16 -2.61 8.30
C ASP A 148 -6.62 -3.31 9.58
N CYS A 149 -7.73 -4.08 9.53
CA CYS A 149 -8.18 -4.92 10.65
C CYS A 149 -7.20 -6.06 10.99
N ALA A 150 -6.28 -6.38 10.07
CA ALA A 150 -5.12 -7.24 10.23
C ALA A 150 -3.92 -6.56 9.55
N ASP A 151 -2.72 -7.11 9.74
CA ASP A 151 -1.49 -6.51 9.21
C ASP A 151 -1.54 -6.33 7.68
N VAL A 152 -1.19 -5.12 7.24
CA VAL A 152 -1.02 -4.77 5.83
C VAL A 152 0.42 -4.35 5.61
N HIS A 153 1.18 -5.17 4.89
CA HIS A 153 2.57 -4.86 4.54
C HIS A 153 2.69 -4.37 3.11
N ILE A 154 3.39 -3.26 2.90
CA ILE A 154 3.66 -2.68 1.58
C ILE A 154 5.17 -2.46 1.45
N GLY A 155 5.80 -3.13 0.49
CA GLY A 155 7.24 -3.08 0.28
C GLY A 155 7.73 -1.78 -0.35
N THR A 156 9.04 -1.52 -0.19
CA THR A 156 9.75 -0.34 -0.71
C THR A 156 9.58 -0.14 -2.21
N GLY A 157 9.43 1.11 -2.65
CA GLY A 157 9.33 1.49 -4.06
C GLY A 157 7.98 1.21 -4.68
N THR A 158 6.97 0.86 -3.88
CA THR A 158 5.62 0.58 -4.36
C THR A 158 4.82 1.86 -4.58
N VAL A 159 4.02 1.87 -5.65
CA VAL A 159 3.20 3.03 -6.04
C VAL A 159 1.75 2.60 -6.22
N PHE A 160 0.82 3.32 -5.59
CA PHE A 160 -0.62 3.14 -5.75
C PHE A 160 -1.20 4.28 -6.58
N GLY A 161 -1.97 3.91 -7.61
CA GLY A 161 -2.85 4.82 -8.33
C GLY A 161 -4.02 5.29 -7.46
N PRO A 162 -4.88 6.18 -7.98
CA PRO A 162 -5.99 6.73 -7.21
C PRO A 162 -7.05 5.65 -6.95
N PHE A 163 -7.77 5.74 -5.83
CA PHE A 163 -8.82 4.79 -5.46
C PHE A 163 -8.37 3.32 -5.32
N VAL A 164 -7.08 3.06 -5.08
CA VAL A 164 -6.62 1.72 -4.70
C VAL A 164 -7.15 1.37 -3.30
N GLN A 165 -7.65 0.15 -3.17
CA GLN A 165 -8.41 -0.32 -2.00
C GLN A 165 -7.86 -1.66 -1.53
N LEU A 166 -7.32 -1.71 -0.30
CA LEU A 166 -6.85 -2.93 0.35
C LEU A 166 -7.81 -3.25 1.49
N TYR A 167 -8.44 -4.42 1.46
CA TYR A 167 -9.45 -4.81 2.44
C TYR A 167 -8.95 -5.98 3.29
N GLY A 168 -8.26 -5.70 4.40
CA GLY A 168 -7.86 -6.71 5.37
C GLY A 168 -9.04 -7.23 6.20
N GLY A 169 -9.99 -6.35 6.53
CA GLY A 169 -11.28 -6.71 7.14
C GLY A 169 -12.23 -7.42 6.18
N THR A 170 -12.95 -8.43 6.67
CA THR A 170 -13.88 -9.25 5.89
C THR A 170 -14.91 -9.97 6.79
N HIS A 171 -15.79 -10.77 6.19
CA HIS A 171 -16.78 -11.57 6.91
C HIS A 171 -16.77 -13.02 6.43
N SER A 172 -16.93 -13.94 7.37
CA SER A 172 -17.18 -15.34 7.03
C SER A 172 -18.47 -15.48 6.22
N THR A 173 -18.49 -16.44 5.31
CA THR A 173 -19.71 -16.84 4.60
C THR A 173 -20.66 -17.62 5.50
N ALA A 174 -20.22 -18.07 6.68
CA ALA A 174 -21.06 -18.71 7.67
C ALA A 174 -22.11 -17.71 8.19
N ILE A 175 -23.39 -18.07 8.03
CA ILE A 175 -24.50 -17.23 8.48
C ILE A 175 -24.44 -17.00 9.99
N ALA A 176 -24.10 -18.04 10.76
CA ALA A 176 -23.98 -17.96 12.21
C ALA A 176 -23.00 -16.86 12.64
N GLU A 177 -21.81 -16.75 12.05
CA GLU A 177 -20.88 -15.67 12.41
C GLU A 177 -21.47 -14.28 12.13
N ARG A 178 -22.16 -14.10 10.99
CA ARG A 178 -22.77 -12.82 10.63
C ARG A 178 -23.95 -12.45 11.53
N GLU A 179 -24.77 -13.40 11.93
CA GLU A 179 -25.90 -13.16 12.85
C GLU A 179 -25.42 -12.75 14.26
N HIS A 180 -24.25 -13.23 14.66
CA HIS A 180 -23.62 -12.81 15.92
C HIS A 180 -22.80 -11.52 15.78
N GLY A 181 -22.83 -10.87 14.62
CA GLY A 181 -22.08 -9.63 14.36
C GLY A 181 -20.56 -9.81 14.38
N LEU A 182 -20.07 -11.03 14.12
CA LEU A 182 -18.64 -11.34 14.12
C LEU A 182 -18.01 -10.96 12.79
N GLU A 183 -16.80 -10.43 12.88
CA GLU A 183 -15.95 -10.10 11.76
C GLU A 183 -14.76 -11.06 11.69
N ARG A 184 -14.09 -11.06 10.53
CA ARG A 184 -12.83 -11.75 10.27
C ARG A 184 -11.87 -10.75 9.65
N ALA A 185 -10.57 -10.97 9.83
CA ALA A 185 -9.56 -10.21 9.10
C ALA A 185 -8.46 -11.16 8.62
N LEU A 186 -7.82 -10.85 7.51
CA LEU A 186 -6.66 -11.60 7.04
C LEU A 186 -5.61 -10.61 6.52
N PRO A 187 -4.33 -10.85 6.81
CA PRO A 187 -3.27 -9.92 6.45
C PRO A 187 -3.13 -9.79 4.93
N ILE A 188 -2.71 -8.62 4.47
CA ILE A 188 -2.39 -8.36 3.06
C ILE A 188 -0.89 -8.08 2.95
N LYS A 189 -0.25 -8.61 1.92
CA LYS A 189 1.14 -8.31 1.60
C LYS A 189 1.25 -7.82 0.17
N VAL A 190 1.92 -6.69 -0.02
CA VAL A 190 2.34 -6.17 -1.33
C VAL A 190 3.86 -6.07 -1.31
N GLY A 191 4.51 -6.77 -2.22
CA GLY A 191 5.97 -6.78 -2.34
C GLY A 191 6.55 -5.44 -2.76
N SER A 192 7.87 -5.38 -2.90
CA SER A 192 8.58 -4.18 -3.34
C SER A 192 8.41 -3.91 -4.83
N ASN A 193 8.58 -2.64 -5.22
CA ASN A 193 8.52 -2.18 -6.62
C ASN A 193 7.22 -2.52 -7.35
N CYS A 194 6.11 -2.60 -6.63
CA CYS A 194 4.81 -2.86 -7.26
C CYS A 194 4.19 -1.57 -7.78
N TRP A 195 3.39 -1.68 -8.84
CA TRP A 195 2.46 -0.64 -9.24
C TRP A 195 1.03 -1.19 -9.24
N LEU A 196 0.16 -0.61 -8.41
CA LEU A 196 -1.27 -0.91 -8.42
C LEU A 196 -1.99 0.23 -9.14
N GLY A 197 -2.56 -0.06 -10.30
CA GLY A 197 -3.34 0.88 -11.09
C GLY A 197 -4.59 1.35 -10.34
N GLY A 198 -5.13 2.50 -10.74
CA GLY A 198 -6.27 3.11 -10.05
C GLY A 198 -7.51 2.21 -10.00
N CYS A 199 -8.32 2.37 -8.96
CA CYS A 199 -9.50 1.53 -8.68
C CYS A 199 -9.20 0.04 -8.49
N THR A 200 -7.96 -0.36 -8.22
CA THR A 200 -7.63 -1.75 -7.87
C THR A 200 -8.15 -2.10 -6.48
N VAL A 201 -8.77 -3.28 -6.34
CA VAL A 201 -9.19 -3.85 -5.07
C VAL A 201 -8.34 -5.08 -4.75
N VAL A 202 -7.81 -5.17 -3.54
CA VAL A 202 -7.08 -6.34 -3.02
C VAL A 202 -7.83 -6.92 -1.83
N ASN A 203 -8.22 -8.19 -1.93
CA ASN A 203 -8.98 -8.88 -0.89
C ASN A 203 -8.09 -9.39 0.25
N ALA A 204 -8.71 -9.56 1.41
CA ALA A 204 -8.10 -10.09 2.63
C ALA A 204 -7.33 -11.40 2.37
N GLY A 205 -6.12 -11.50 2.93
CA GLY A 205 -5.29 -12.71 2.84
C GLY A 205 -4.48 -12.85 1.56
N VAL A 206 -4.50 -11.85 0.66
CA VAL A 206 -3.74 -11.89 -0.60
C VAL A 206 -2.30 -11.42 -0.38
N SER A 207 -1.37 -12.14 -0.99
CA SER A 207 0.03 -11.73 -1.17
C SER A 207 0.32 -11.41 -2.64
N ILE A 208 0.73 -10.17 -2.91
CA ILE A 208 1.27 -9.73 -4.21
C ILE A 208 2.79 -9.74 -4.08
N GLY A 209 3.45 -10.46 -4.97
CA GLY A 209 4.90 -10.57 -5.03
C GLY A 209 5.62 -9.28 -5.41
N ASN A 210 6.94 -9.33 -5.49
CA ASN A 210 7.77 -8.19 -5.89
C ASN A 210 7.61 -7.85 -7.38
N ASN A 211 7.88 -6.61 -7.74
CA ASN A 211 7.92 -6.12 -9.12
C ASN A 211 6.61 -6.36 -9.90
N CYS A 212 5.47 -6.42 -9.22
CA CYS A 212 4.19 -6.69 -9.86
C CYS A 212 3.54 -5.43 -10.39
N THR A 213 2.88 -5.53 -11.54
CA THR A 213 1.95 -4.51 -12.04
C THR A 213 0.53 -5.06 -11.99
N ILE A 214 -0.35 -4.39 -11.25
CA ILE A 214 -1.77 -4.69 -11.22
C ILE A 214 -2.49 -3.62 -12.03
N GLY A 215 -3.14 -4.00 -13.12
CA GLY A 215 -3.84 -3.04 -13.98
C GLY A 215 -5.01 -2.37 -13.26
N CYS A 216 -5.38 -1.18 -13.71
CA CYS A 216 -6.52 -0.44 -13.18
C CYS A 216 -7.82 -1.27 -13.15
N ASN A 217 -8.67 -1.00 -12.17
CA ASN A 217 -9.97 -1.64 -12.00
C ASN A 217 -9.90 -3.18 -11.85
N SER A 218 -8.78 -3.70 -11.35
CA SER A 218 -8.60 -5.13 -11.09
C SER A 218 -9.10 -5.53 -9.71
N VAL A 219 -9.60 -6.77 -9.57
CA VAL A 219 -10.00 -7.34 -8.27
C VAL A 219 -9.12 -8.54 -7.93
N VAL A 220 -8.12 -8.31 -7.10
CA VAL A 220 -7.13 -9.33 -6.71
C VAL A 220 -7.72 -10.21 -5.61
N THR A 221 -8.07 -11.43 -5.98
CA THR A 221 -8.72 -12.42 -5.11
C THR A 221 -7.83 -13.59 -4.71
N ARG A 222 -6.62 -13.65 -5.26
CA ARG A 222 -5.63 -14.71 -5.05
C ARG A 222 -4.23 -14.09 -5.15
N ASP A 223 -3.27 -14.77 -4.56
CA ASP A 223 -1.86 -14.36 -4.58
C ASP A 223 -1.37 -14.16 -6.03
N ILE A 224 -0.56 -13.13 -6.22
CA ILE A 224 0.08 -12.79 -7.48
C ILE A 224 1.58 -13.05 -7.31
N PRO A 225 2.21 -13.92 -8.11
CA PRO A 225 3.63 -14.22 -7.98
C PRO A 225 4.50 -13.05 -8.42
N ASP A 226 5.75 -13.04 -7.98
CA ASP A 226 6.76 -12.04 -8.36
C ASP A 226 6.82 -11.81 -9.88
N ASN A 227 7.22 -10.60 -10.27
CA ASN A 227 7.43 -10.19 -11.66
C ASN A 227 6.19 -10.41 -12.54
N SER A 228 4.98 -10.20 -12.02
CA SER A 228 3.75 -10.46 -12.77
C SER A 228 3.02 -9.17 -13.17
N ILE A 229 2.46 -9.18 -14.38
CA ILE A 229 1.41 -8.24 -14.78
C ILE A 229 0.07 -8.97 -14.66
N ALA A 230 -0.81 -8.48 -13.80
CA ALA A 230 -2.14 -9.04 -13.60
C ALA A 230 -3.23 -8.00 -13.83
N VAL A 231 -4.32 -8.40 -14.50
CA VAL A 231 -5.45 -7.51 -14.81
C VAL A 231 -6.79 -8.23 -14.65
N GLY A 232 -7.87 -7.46 -14.48
CA GLY A 232 -9.25 -7.92 -14.58
C GLY A 232 -9.94 -8.21 -13.24
N SER A 233 -11.21 -8.62 -13.31
CA SER A 233 -12.04 -8.98 -12.15
C SER A 233 -12.65 -10.38 -12.35
N PRO A 234 -12.12 -11.43 -11.69
CA PRO A 234 -10.99 -11.38 -10.77
C PRO A 234 -9.66 -11.32 -11.52
N ALA A 235 -8.64 -10.69 -10.94
CA ALA A 235 -7.34 -10.47 -11.56
C ALA A 235 -6.68 -11.79 -11.98
N ARG A 236 -6.06 -11.81 -13.17
CA ARG A 236 -5.27 -12.93 -13.68
C ARG A 236 -3.95 -12.40 -14.22
N VAL A 237 -2.89 -13.15 -13.97
CA VAL A 237 -1.59 -12.91 -14.60
C VAL A 237 -1.76 -13.09 -16.11
N ILE A 238 -1.44 -12.05 -16.86
CA ILE A 238 -1.47 -12.06 -18.32
C ILE A 238 -0.06 -12.16 -18.91
N ARG A 239 0.96 -11.79 -18.13
CA ARG A 239 2.35 -11.73 -18.56
C ARG A 239 3.28 -11.72 -17.35
N THR A 240 4.46 -12.30 -17.50
CA THR A 240 5.58 -12.16 -16.56
C THR A 240 6.59 -11.15 -17.11
N LEU A 241 7.21 -10.38 -16.22
CA LEU A 241 8.28 -9.44 -16.52
C LEU A 241 9.62 -10.16 -16.41
N GLU A 242 10.50 -9.94 -17.38
CA GLU A 242 11.91 -10.28 -17.23
C GLU A 242 12.64 -9.15 -16.49
N ALA A 243 13.69 -9.49 -15.74
CA ALA A 243 14.41 -8.56 -14.86
C ALA A 243 14.98 -7.31 -15.58
N TRP A 244 15.07 -7.33 -16.91
CA TRP A 244 15.69 -6.29 -17.73
C TRP A 244 14.76 -5.67 -18.78
N GLU A 245 13.43 -5.76 -18.61
CA GLU A 245 12.50 -5.03 -19.49
C GLU A 245 12.61 -3.51 -19.28
N LEU A 246 13.66 -2.91 -19.82
CA LEU A 246 13.71 -1.48 -20.08
C LEU A 246 12.71 -1.17 -21.20
N PRO A 247 11.95 -0.06 -21.12
CA PRO A 247 11.15 0.40 -22.25
C PRO A 247 12.02 0.47 -23.51
N ARG A 248 11.50 0.00 -24.66
CA ARG A 248 12.21 0.14 -25.94
C ARG A 248 12.64 1.61 -26.13
N GLY A 249 13.94 1.86 -26.23
CA GLY A 249 14.53 3.21 -26.33
C GLY A 249 15.14 3.79 -25.05
N ALA A 250 15.20 3.05 -23.94
CA ALA A 250 15.78 3.50 -22.67
C ALA A 250 17.30 3.25 -22.53
N GLU A 251 18.04 3.11 -23.65
CA GLU A 251 19.49 2.84 -23.69
C GLU A 251 20.37 3.96 -23.05
N GLY A 252 19.77 5.04 -22.53
CA GLY A 252 20.46 6.10 -21.78
C GLY A 252 20.07 6.22 -20.30
N TRP A 253 19.19 5.36 -19.78
CA TRP A 253 18.62 5.52 -18.42
C TRP A 253 19.42 4.77 -17.34
N GLU A 254 20.44 4.00 -17.73
CA GLU A 254 21.34 3.27 -16.82
C GLU A 254 22.07 4.20 -15.83
N VAL A 255 22.24 5.48 -16.20
CA VAL A 255 22.84 6.52 -15.38
C VAL A 255 21.96 6.89 -14.18
N ALA A 256 20.62 6.79 -14.32
CA ALA A 256 19.68 7.07 -13.24
C ALA A 256 19.62 5.94 -12.20
N ALA A 257 19.76 4.67 -12.63
CA ALA A 257 19.73 3.50 -11.75
C ALA A 257 20.93 3.46 -10.76
N LYS A 258 22.13 3.82 -11.22
CA LYS A 258 23.33 3.95 -10.37
C LYS A 258 23.17 5.04 -9.29
N GLY A 259 22.39 6.08 -9.57
CA GLY A 259 22.06 7.13 -8.60
C GLY A 259 21.12 6.70 -7.47
N LEU A 260 20.40 5.60 -7.65
CA LEU A 260 19.44 5.03 -6.69
C LEU A 260 20.04 3.92 -5.82
N GLY A 261 21.36 3.69 -5.88
CA GLY A 261 22.03 2.61 -5.14
C GLY A 261 21.68 1.21 -5.64
N ARG A 262 21.05 1.09 -6.82
CA ARG A 262 20.77 -0.19 -7.46
C ARG A 262 21.92 -0.52 -8.38
N GLU A 263 22.81 -1.41 -7.94
CA GLU A 263 23.77 -2.01 -8.86
C GLU A 263 22.97 -2.78 -9.91
N ALA A 264 23.01 -2.29 -11.14
CA ALA A 264 22.70 -3.07 -12.32
C ALA A 264 23.53 -4.35 -12.25
N GLN A 265 22.93 -5.47 -11.85
CA GLN A 265 23.49 -6.79 -12.13
C GLN A 265 23.44 -6.96 -13.64
N ALA A 266 24.50 -6.48 -14.30
CA ALA A 266 24.77 -6.77 -15.68
C ALA A 266 24.93 -8.30 -15.81
N ALA A 267 23.88 -8.96 -16.26
CA ALA A 267 24.00 -10.32 -16.75
C ALA A 267 24.96 -10.26 -17.95
N SER A 268 26.11 -10.91 -17.77
CA SER A 268 27.09 -11.13 -18.82
C SER A 268 26.41 -11.83 -20.00
N SER A 269 26.11 -11.07 -21.04
CA SER A 269 25.82 -11.62 -22.37
C SER A 269 27.15 -11.91 -23.06
N LYS A 270 27.64 -13.15 -22.89
CA LYS A 270 28.59 -13.90 -23.74
C LYS A 270 28.37 -15.38 -23.38
N GLU A 271 27.99 -16.33 -24.24
CA GLU A 271 27.95 -16.50 -25.70
C GLU A 271 26.70 -17.31 -26.09
#